data_AF-A0A4R0GQ05-F1
#
_entry.id   AF-A0A4R0GQ05-F1
#
_cell.length_a   1.000
_cell.length_b   1.000
_cell.length_c   1.000
_cell.angle_alpha   90.00
_cell.angle_beta   90.00
_cell.angle_gamma   90.00
#
_symmetry.space_group_name_H-M   'P 1'
#
loop_
_entity.id
_entity.type
_entity.pdbx_description
1 polymer ?
#
loop_
_entity_poly.entity_id
_entity_poly.type
_entity_poly.pdbx_seq_one_letter_code
_entity_poly.pdbx_strand_id
1 'polypeptide(L)'
;MTRAPENLLAVRRLLLEHLNRDPNRVRDEDLEPNEVGIVGDPNHRGGYHCGSDRVVTNDYSVVESPRDRNGLTLDAAALDVGMFEWRDPLGRMHNLQTFSVWCVAQCTANAPDTRDIREIIYSPDGQRVLRWDRLGRRSTGDRSHLWHTHFSFFRDSIKANRDQTPLFRRYLTSIGLITASTGGDDMFCRKGDKGPAVEALQRLLAELGYSPGKIDGEYGPATEAALSAARKAAGNSVTDGSAYTPAAWLTLQTLLARKYAGQRGPAGERGPAGPQGSKGDPGQPNPIDYRQLARAAVDLAAEQRAGNQG
;
A
#
# COMPACT_ATOMS: atom_id res chain seq x y z
N MET A 1 -14.42 -5.73 24.62
CA MET A 1 -14.83 -5.69 23.20
C MET A 1 -13.59 -5.44 22.37
N THR A 2 -13.42 -6.19 21.27
CA THR A 2 -12.30 -6.00 20.34
C THR A 2 -12.17 -4.54 19.91
N ARG A 3 -10.93 -4.06 19.78
CA ARG A 3 -10.61 -2.64 19.48
C ARG A 3 -9.91 -2.48 18.14
N ALA A 4 -10.06 -1.31 17.54
CA ALA A 4 -9.20 -0.86 16.45
C ALA A 4 -7.92 -0.26 17.06
N PRO A 5 -6.73 -0.82 16.80
CA PRO A 5 -5.48 -0.29 17.34
C PRO A 5 -5.04 0.97 16.60
N GLU A 6 -4.28 1.84 17.29
CA GLU A 6 -3.86 3.15 16.78
C GLU A 6 -3.02 3.04 15.50
N ASN A 7 -2.15 2.04 15.40
CA ASN A 7 -1.33 1.84 14.21
C ASN A 7 -2.13 1.45 12.95
N LEU A 8 -3.24 0.71 13.08
CA LEU A 8 -4.14 0.45 11.94
C LEU A 8 -5.08 1.63 11.68
N LEU A 9 -5.49 2.37 12.71
CA LEU A 9 -6.18 3.65 12.53
C LEU A 9 -5.30 4.66 11.76
N ALA A 10 -3.98 4.64 11.97
CA ALA A 10 -3.05 5.47 11.20
C ALA A 10 -3.02 5.08 9.72
N VAL A 11 -3.02 3.79 9.38
CA VAL A 11 -3.14 3.34 7.99
C VAL A 11 -4.47 3.77 7.38
N ARG A 12 -5.57 3.57 8.12
CA ARG A 12 -6.91 3.97 7.68
C ARG A 12 -6.99 5.47 7.40
N ARG A 13 -6.47 6.31 8.29
CA ARG A 13 -6.43 7.77 8.08
C ARG A 13 -5.62 8.13 6.85
N LEU A 14 -4.42 7.54 6.68
CA LEU A 14 -3.56 7.78 5.52
C LEU A 14 -4.27 7.44 4.20
N LEU A 15 -4.96 6.29 4.14
CA LEU A 15 -5.66 5.89 2.93
C LEU A 15 -6.85 6.82 2.64
N LEU A 16 -7.67 7.12 3.64
CA LEU A 16 -8.85 7.97 3.46
C LEU A 16 -8.50 9.42 3.13
N GLU A 17 -7.44 9.99 3.71
CA GLU A 17 -6.96 11.35 3.41
C GLU A 17 -6.64 11.54 1.92
N HIS A 18 -6.28 10.46 1.23
CA HIS A 18 -5.67 10.49 -0.08
C HIS A 18 -6.55 9.83 -1.16
N LEU A 19 -7.32 8.81 -0.79
CA LEU A 19 -8.19 8.07 -1.71
C LEU A 19 -9.67 8.41 -1.57
N ASN A 20 -10.09 9.12 -0.51
CA ASN A 20 -11.43 9.73 -0.44
C ASN A 20 -11.36 11.17 -0.94
N ARG A 21 -11.60 11.39 -2.25
CA ARG A 21 -11.35 12.69 -2.87
C ARG A 21 -12.47 13.68 -2.65
N ASP A 22 -13.69 13.21 -2.43
CA ASP A 22 -14.85 14.03 -2.07
C ASP A 22 -15.52 13.50 -0.77
N PRO A 23 -14.96 13.80 0.42
CA PRO A 23 -15.49 13.26 1.68
C PRO A 23 -16.90 13.74 2.03
N ASN A 24 -17.47 14.67 1.24
CA ASN A 24 -18.84 15.16 1.40
C ASN A 24 -19.86 14.38 0.57
N ARG A 25 -19.42 13.46 -0.29
CA ARG A 25 -20.29 12.70 -1.19
C ARG A 25 -19.75 11.30 -1.45
N VAL A 26 -20.60 10.30 -1.24
CA VAL A 26 -20.27 8.91 -1.58
C VAL A 26 -20.16 8.72 -3.09
N ARG A 27 -19.03 8.17 -3.55
CA ARG A 27 -18.74 7.89 -4.97
C ARG A 27 -18.08 6.53 -5.14
N ASP A 28 -18.41 5.82 -6.23
CA ASP A 28 -17.80 4.51 -6.54
C ASP A 28 -16.28 4.63 -6.84
N GLU A 29 -15.81 5.83 -7.20
CA GLU A 29 -14.39 6.09 -7.49
C GLU A 29 -13.56 6.46 -6.24
N ASP A 30 -14.21 6.78 -5.12
CA ASP A 30 -13.54 7.20 -3.89
C ASP A 30 -13.48 6.03 -2.89
N LEU A 31 -12.40 5.96 -2.11
CA LEU A 31 -12.31 4.99 -1.01
C LEU A 31 -13.11 5.50 0.19
N GLU A 32 -14.24 4.89 0.48
CA GLU A 32 -15.13 5.39 1.52
C GLU A 32 -14.77 4.90 2.94
N PRO A 33 -15.14 5.63 4.00
CA PRO A 33 -14.80 5.23 5.37
C PRO A 33 -15.35 3.85 5.75
N ASN A 34 -16.52 3.45 5.26
CA ASN A 34 -17.09 2.12 5.52
C ASN A 34 -16.35 1.00 4.77
N GLU A 35 -15.48 1.33 3.82
CA GLU A 35 -14.72 0.39 3.00
C GLU A 35 -13.30 0.14 3.50
N VAL A 36 -12.90 0.78 4.62
CA VAL A 36 -11.58 0.60 5.25
C VAL A 36 -11.68 -0.12 6.61
N GLY A 37 -12.25 -1.32 6.64
CA GLY A 37 -12.60 -2.05 7.86
C GLY A 37 -11.39 -2.45 8.72
N ILE A 38 -11.50 -2.41 10.05
CA ILE A 38 -10.45 -2.90 10.97
C ILE A 38 -11.02 -3.94 11.94
N VAL A 39 -12.16 -3.64 12.54
CA VAL A 39 -12.83 -4.49 13.52
C VAL A 39 -14.04 -5.13 12.86
N GLY A 40 -14.15 -6.45 12.96
CA GLY A 40 -15.31 -7.18 12.45
C GLY A 40 -16.56 -6.84 13.28
N ASP A 41 -17.74 -7.02 12.68
CA ASP A 41 -19.01 -6.75 13.32
C ASP A 41 -19.16 -7.49 14.67
N PRO A 42 -20.06 -7.09 15.57
CA PRO A 42 -20.17 -7.68 16.92
C PRO A 42 -20.40 -9.20 16.95
N ASN A 43 -20.94 -9.80 15.88
CA ASN A 43 -21.16 -11.25 15.75
C ASN A 43 -19.97 -11.97 15.09
N HIS A 44 -19.06 -11.24 14.44
CA HIS A 44 -17.85 -11.82 13.86
C HIS A 44 -17.04 -12.58 14.93
N ARG A 45 -16.66 -13.82 14.63
CA ARG A 45 -15.85 -14.67 15.50
C ARG A 45 -14.69 -15.24 14.73
N GLY A 46 -13.54 -15.19 15.38
CA GLY A 46 -12.28 -15.66 14.85
C GLY A 46 -11.63 -14.77 13.78
N GLY A 47 -10.41 -15.15 13.40
CA GLY A 47 -9.61 -14.41 12.43
C GLY A 47 -9.02 -13.09 12.96
N TYR A 48 -8.37 -12.35 12.06
CA TYR A 48 -7.60 -11.16 12.42
C TYR A 48 -8.46 -9.93 12.74
N HIS A 49 -9.73 -9.89 12.33
CA HIS A 49 -10.68 -8.86 12.77
C HIS A 49 -11.13 -8.99 14.23
N CYS A 50 -10.78 -10.10 14.88
CA CYS A 50 -11.10 -10.38 16.28
C CYS A 50 -9.88 -10.18 17.19
N GLY A 51 -10.11 -9.53 18.32
CA GLY A 51 -9.22 -9.53 19.47
C GLY A 51 -9.44 -10.76 20.34
N SER A 52 -8.72 -10.84 21.45
CA SER A 52 -8.69 -11.97 22.38
C SER A 52 -10.07 -12.37 22.94
N ASP A 53 -11.04 -11.47 22.91
CA ASP A 53 -12.41 -11.71 23.37
C ASP A 53 -13.31 -12.41 22.34
N ARG A 54 -12.88 -12.48 21.07
CA ARG A 54 -13.69 -13.02 19.96
C ARG A 54 -12.98 -14.07 19.10
N VAL A 55 -11.69 -14.32 19.32
CA VAL A 55 -10.99 -15.48 18.73
C VAL A 55 -11.54 -16.78 19.29
N VAL A 56 -11.55 -17.83 18.48
CA VAL A 56 -12.11 -19.14 18.86
C VAL A 56 -11.01 -20.13 19.24
N THR A 57 -11.39 -21.27 19.83
CA THR A 57 -10.45 -22.37 20.08
C THR A 57 -9.81 -22.82 18.77
N ASN A 58 -8.48 -23.00 18.76
CA ASN A 58 -7.69 -23.37 17.58
C ASN A 58 -7.78 -22.38 16.40
N ASP A 59 -8.09 -21.11 16.68
CA ASP A 59 -8.11 -20.08 15.65
C ASP A 59 -6.77 -19.97 14.92
N TYR A 60 -6.80 -20.08 13.60
CA TYR A 60 -5.60 -20.05 12.76
C TYR A 60 -4.83 -18.72 12.91
N SER A 61 -5.55 -17.63 13.19
CA SER A 61 -4.97 -16.30 13.45
C SER A 61 -4.26 -16.20 14.80
N VAL A 62 -4.21 -17.30 15.57
CA VAL A 62 -3.51 -17.40 16.85
C VAL A 62 -2.53 -18.57 16.84
N VAL A 63 -2.94 -19.75 16.40
CA VAL A 63 -2.18 -20.98 16.65
C VAL A 63 -1.11 -21.30 15.61
N GLU A 64 -1.19 -20.76 14.40
CA GLU A 64 -0.27 -21.10 13.30
C GLU A 64 1.11 -20.41 13.42
N SER A 65 1.24 -19.42 14.30
CA SER A 65 2.44 -18.60 14.46
C SER A 65 2.69 -18.21 15.92
N PRO A 66 3.93 -18.35 16.43
CA PRO A 66 4.30 -17.78 17.73
C PRO A 66 4.13 -16.26 17.80
N ARG A 67 4.33 -15.52 16.69
CA ARG A 67 4.12 -14.06 16.63
C ARG A 67 2.65 -13.71 16.91
N ASP A 68 1.73 -14.53 16.39
CA ASP A 68 0.30 -14.32 16.57
C ASP A 68 -0.16 -14.73 17.97
N ARG A 69 0.28 -15.91 18.44
CA ARG A 69 -0.04 -16.41 19.78
C ARG A 69 0.45 -15.50 20.90
N ASN A 70 1.71 -15.05 20.83
CA ASN A 70 2.31 -14.22 21.87
C ASN A 70 1.88 -12.75 21.78
N GLY A 71 1.42 -12.35 20.58
CA GLY A 71 0.92 -11.02 20.26
C GLY A 71 -0.56 -10.80 20.58
N LEU A 72 -1.31 -11.83 20.98
CA LEU A 72 -2.75 -11.72 21.19
C LEU A 72 -3.11 -10.69 22.28
N THR A 73 -3.92 -9.70 21.89
CA THR A 73 -4.53 -8.68 22.77
C THR A 73 -6.00 -8.50 22.38
N LEU A 74 -6.70 -7.55 23.02
CA LEU A 74 -8.04 -7.12 22.59
C LEU A 74 -8.05 -6.41 21.22
N ASP A 75 -6.91 -6.17 20.60
CA ASP A 75 -6.86 -5.43 19.34
C ASP A 75 -7.07 -6.35 18.14
N ALA A 76 -7.85 -5.88 17.16
CA ALA A 76 -7.88 -6.47 15.84
C ALA A 76 -6.52 -6.27 15.16
N ALA A 77 -6.15 -7.19 14.28
CA ALA A 77 -4.92 -7.21 13.52
C ALA A 77 -5.19 -7.35 12.01
N ALA A 78 -6.37 -6.90 11.55
CA ALA A 78 -6.78 -6.90 10.16
C ALA A 78 -7.13 -5.50 9.66
N LEU A 79 -6.98 -5.31 8.35
CA LEU A 79 -7.42 -4.14 7.61
C LEU A 79 -8.04 -4.60 6.28
N ASP A 80 -9.29 -4.25 6.06
CA ASP A 80 -9.92 -4.34 4.74
C ASP A 80 -9.74 -3.02 4.00
N VAL A 81 -9.51 -3.09 2.70
CA VAL A 81 -9.47 -1.93 1.79
C VAL A 81 -10.41 -2.23 0.62
N GLY A 82 -11.43 -1.41 0.43
CA GLY A 82 -12.41 -1.53 -0.64
C GLY A 82 -12.02 -0.81 -1.93
N MET A 83 -13.02 -0.48 -2.73
CA MET A 83 -12.83 0.03 -4.08
C MET A 83 -12.34 1.48 -4.07
N PHE A 84 -11.63 1.83 -5.14
CA PHE A 84 -11.29 3.22 -5.48
C PHE A 84 -10.80 3.24 -6.93
N GLU A 85 -10.77 4.43 -7.52
CA GLU A 85 -10.14 4.68 -8.80
C GLU A 85 -9.27 5.94 -8.77
N TRP A 86 -8.07 5.81 -9.32
CA TRP A 86 -7.13 6.92 -9.48
C TRP A 86 -6.46 6.85 -10.85
N ARG A 87 -6.34 8.00 -11.50
CA ARG A 87 -5.57 8.13 -12.72
C ARG A 87 -4.31 8.95 -12.42
N ASP A 88 -3.15 8.34 -12.62
CA ASP A 88 -1.88 9.04 -12.38
C ASP A 88 -1.57 10.07 -13.48
N PRO A 89 -0.54 10.93 -13.31
CA PRO A 89 -0.19 11.95 -14.31
C PRO A 89 0.21 11.40 -15.68
N LEU A 90 0.54 10.11 -15.79
CA LEU A 90 0.85 9.44 -17.06
C LEU A 90 -0.40 8.80 -17.68
N GLY A 91 -1.57 9.00 -17.08
CA GLY A 91 -2.85 8.49 -17.55
C GLY A 91 -3.11 7.03 -17.19
N ARG A 92 -2.28 6.39 -16.35
CA ARG A 92 -2.49 4.98 -15.95
C ARG A 92 -3.56 4.91 -14.86
N MET A 93 -4.45 3.93 -14.99
CA MET A 93 -5.49 3.65 -14.00
C MET A 93 -4.93 2.80 -12.86
N HIS A 94 -5.27 3.18 -11.65
CA HIS A 94 -5.00 2.50 -10.40
C HIS A 94 -6.32 2.31 -9.67
N ASN A 95 -6.55 1.10 -9.19
CA ASN A 95 -7.75 0.68 -8.48
C ASN A 95 -7.41 -0.41 -7.47
N LEU A 96 -8.42 -0.96 -6.79
CA LEU A 96 -8.26 -2.06 -5.83
C LEU A 96 -7.40 -3.21 -6.40
N GLN A 97 -7.66 -3.68 -7.61
CA GLN A 97 -6.93 -4.83 -8.16
C GLN A 97 -5.45 -4.50 -8.36
N THR A 98 -5.13 -3.35 -8.98
CA THR A 98 -3.74 -2.93 -9.19
C THR A 98 -2.99 -2.68 -7.87
N PHE A 99 -3.68 -2.14 -6.86
CA PHE A 99 -3.18 -1.94 -5.52
C PHE A 99 -2.79 -3.26 -4.86
N SER A 100 -3.70 -4.23 -4.88
CA SER A 100 -3.50 -5.51 -4.22
C SER A 100 -2.38 -6.31 -4.87
N VAL A 101 -2.34 -6.31 -6.21
CA VAL A 101 -1.23 -6.93 -6.97
C VAL A 101 0.10 -6.26 -6.63
N TRP A 102 0.13 -4.92 -6.53
CA TRP A 102 1.34 -4.19 -6.16
C TRP A 102 1.80 -4.53 -4.73
N CYS A 103 0.90 -4.53 -3.74
CA CYS A 103 1.21 -4.87 -2.35
C CYS A 103 1.72 -6.30 -2.21
N VAL A 104 1.08 -7.27 -2.87
CA VAL A 104 1.50 -8.67 -2.88
C VAL A 104 2.88 -8.84 -3.53
N ALA A 105 3.17 -8.08 -4.59
CA ALA A 105 4.50 -8.07 -5.20
C ALA A 105 5.57 -7.60 -4.21
N GLN A 106 5.29 -6.56 -3.40
CA GLN A 106 6.23 -6.10 -2.36
C GLN A 106 6.45 -7.16 -1.27
N CYS A 107 5.37 -7.84 -0.87
CA CYS A 107 5.42 -8.90 0.12
C CYS A 107 6.22 -10.11 -0.39
N THR A 108 6.02 -10.48 -1.66
CA THR A 108 6.76 -11.56 -2.34
C THR A 108 8.24 -11.22 -2.49
N ALA A 109 8.56 -9.96 -2.79
CA ALA A 109 9.93 -9.45 -2.84
C ALA A 109 10.57 -9.28 -1.44
N ASN A 110 9.82 -9.57 -0.36
CA ASN A 110 10.24 -9.44 1.02
C ASN A 110 10.76 -8.01 1.35
N ALA A 111 10.08 -6.99 0.82
CA ALA A 111 10.44 -5.61 1.09
C ALA A 111 10.41 -5.31 2.61
N PRO A 112 11.34 -4.50 3.16
CA PRO A 112 11.49 -4.33 4.61
C PRO A 112 10.22 -3.90 5.35
N ASP A 113 9.40 -3.07 4.72
CA ASP A 113 8.12 -2.53 5.18
C ASP A 113 6.94 -3.52 5.11
N THR A 114 7.17 -4.76 4.68
CA THR A 114 6.14 -5.81 4.60
C THR A 114 6.29 -6.90 5.67
N ARG A 115 7.32 -6.81 6.52
CA ARG A 115 7.69 -7.87 7.49
C ARG A 115 6.65 -8.13 8.57
N ASP A 116 5.77 -7.15 8.81
CA ASP A 116 4.69 -7.26 9.76
C ASP A 116 3.37 -7.76 9.13
N ILE A 117 3.32 -7.90 7.80
CA ILE A 117 2.17 -8.47 7.11
C ILE A 117 2.28 -10.00 7.14
N ARG A 118 1.20 -10.61 7.63
CA ARG A 118 1.02 -12.05 7.76
C ARG A 118 0.42 -12.65 6.50
N GLU A 119 -0.70 -12.10 6.03
CA GLU A 119 -1.36 -12.54 4.81
C GLU A 119 -2.08 -11.39 4.11
N ILE A 120 -2.28 -11.54 2.80
CA ILE A 120 -3.12 -10.69 1.97
C ILE A 120 -4.06 -11.60 1.19
N ILE A 121 -5.37 -11.43 1.37
CA ILE A 121 -6.40 -12.09 0.57
C ILE A 121 -6.96 -11.04 -0.40
N TYR A 122 -6.90 -11.33 -1.69
CA TYR A 122 -7.15 -10.32 -2.72
C TYR A 122 -7.69 -10.92 -4.00
N SER A 123 -8.25 -10.06 -4.84
CA SER A 123 -8.57 -10.38 -6.22
C SER A 123 -7.66 -9.63 -7.20
N PRO A 124 -6.89 -10.33 -8.06
CA PRO A 124 -6.03 -9.67 -9.04
C PRO A 124 -6.79 -9.11 -10.25
N ASP A 125 -8.02 -9.56 -10.48
CA ASP A 125 -8.79 -9.30 -11.70
C ASP A 125 -10.30 -9.10 -11.45
N GLY A 126 -10.74 -9.14 -10.19
CA GLY A 126 -12.15 -9.07 -9.83
C GLY A 126 -12.95 -10.35 -10.09
N GLN A 127 -12.32 -11.44 -10.54
CA GLN A 127 -12.99 -12.70 -10.90
C GLN A 127 -12.59 -13.87 -10.01
N ARG A 128 -11.33 -13.91 -9.57
CA ARG A 128 -10.79 -14.94 -8.67
C ARG A 128 -10.22 -14.34 -7.39
N VAL A 129 -10.13 -15.16 -6.35
CA VAL A 129 -9.54 -14.78 -5.06
C VAL A 129 -8.28 -15.61 -4.83
N LEU A 130 -7.20 -14.92 -4.45
CA LEU A 130 -5.91 -15.49 -4.11
C LEU A 130 -5.54 -15.10 -2.68
N ARG A 131 -4.69 -15.89 -2.04
CA ARG A 131 -4.06 -15.53 -0.77
C ARG A 131 -2.54 -15.59 -0.92
N TRP A 132 -1.89 -14.50 -0.56
CA TRP A 132 -0.47 -14.51 -0.21
C TRP A 132 -0.35 -14.70 1.29
N ASP A 133 0.39 -15.72 1.75
CA ASP A 133 0.63 -16.01 3.17
C ASP A 133 2.12 -16.13 3.43
N ARG A 134 2.64 -15.32 4.34
CA ARG A 134 4.06 -15.32 4.68
C ARG A 134 4.53 -16.66 5.24
N LEU A 135 3.65 -17.41 5.89
CA LEU A 135 3.99 -18.71 6.47
C LEU A 135 3.91 -19.85 5.46
N GLY A 136 3.37 -19.59 4.25
CA GLY A 136 3.16 -20.61 3.22
C GLY A 136 2.19 -21.72 3.65
N ARG A 137 1.31 -21.48 4.63
CA ARG A 137 0.35 -22.47 5.14
C ARG A 137 -0.98 -22.42 4.39
N ARG A 138 -1.33 -21.27 3.82
CA ARG A 138 -2.64 -21.02 3.20
C ARG A 138 -2.49 -20.37 1.83
N SER A 139 -3.37 -20.71 0.89
CA SER A 139 -3.28 -20.25 -0.52
C SER A 139 -4.61 -19.78 -1.14
N THR A 140 -5.74 -19.97 -0.44
CA THR A 140 -7.08 -19.59 -0.94
C THR A 140 -7.75 -18.53 -0.06
N GLY A 141 -8.81 -17.92 -0.57
CA GLY A 141 -9.76 -17.08 0.16
C GLY A 141 -11.19 -17.29 -0.36
N ASP A 142 -12.19 -16.67 0.27
CA ASP A 142 -13.59 -16.74 -0.17
C ASP A 142 -13.99 -15.56 -1.08
N ARG A 143 -15.15 -15.67 -1.74
CA ARG A 143 -15.64 -14.73 -2.75
C ARG A 143 -15.91 -13.29 -2.24
N SER A 144 -15.99 -13.05 -0.94
CA SER A 144 -16.18 -11.68 -0.43
C SER A 144 -15.00 -10.77 -0.79
N HIS A 145 -13.80 -11.35 -0.93
CA HIS A 145 -12.56 -10.68 -1.32
C HIS A 145 -12.46 -10.35 -2.83
N LEU A 146 -13.54 -10.55 -3.59
CA LEU A 146 -13.65 -10.00 -4.95
C LEU A 146 -13.82 -8.48 -4.92
N TRP A 147 -14.36 -7.95 -3.81
CA TRP A 147 -14.79 -6.55 -3.70
C TRP A 147 -13.98 -5.73 -2.69
N HIS A 148 -13.10 -6.38 -1.93
CA HIS A 148 -12.15 -5.75 -1.03
C HIS A 148 -10.88 -6.59 -0.94
N THR A 149 -9.80 -5.99 -0.46
CA THR A 149 -8.57 -6.70 -0.12
C THR A 149 -8.39 -6.72 1.38
N HIS A 150 -8.19 -7.92 1.90
CA HIS A 150 -8.00 -8.16 3.33
C HIS A 150 -6.50 -8.29 3.64
N PHE A 151 -6.00 -7.45 4.51
CA PHE A 151 -4.65 -7.53 5.06
C PHE A 151 -4.74 -8.05 6.49
N SER A 152 -3.95 -9.07 6.79
CA SER A 152 -3.68 -9.50 8.16
C SER A 152 -2.26 -9.13 8.54
N PHE A 153 -2.09 -8.59 9.74
CA PHE A 153 -0.81 -8.26 10.34
C PHE A 153 -0.50 -9.25 11.46
N PHE A 154 0.78 -9.53 11.69
CA PHE A 154 1.14 -10.33 12.85
C PHE A 154 0.72 -9.63 14.14
N ARG A 155 0.09 -10.36 15.06
CA ARG A 155 -0.45 -9.73 16.27
C ARG A 155 0.64 -9.10 17.16
N ASP A 156 1.88 -9.62 17.11
CA ASP A 156 2.99 -9.04 17.87
C ASP A 156 3.37 -7.62 17.43
N SER A 157 3.29 -7.31 16.13
CA SER A 157 3.59 -5.98 15.61
C SER A 157 2.49 -5.00 16.00
N ILE A 158 1.24 -5.47 15.99
CA ILE A 158 0.07 -4.71 16.45
C ILE A 158 0.20 -4.39 17.94
N LYS A 159 0.45 -5.41 18.77
CA LYS A 159 0.68 -5.26 20.21
C LYS A 159 1.85 -4.33 20.54
N ALA A 160 2.92 -4.39 19.76
CA ALA A 160 4.09 -3.52 19.92
C ALA A 160 3.86 -2.10 19.37
N ASN A 161 2.67 -1.79 18.85
CA ASN A 161 2.32 -0.52 18.22
C ASN A 161 3.32 -0.08 17.13
N ARG A 162 3.84 -1.04 16.35
CA ARG A 162 4.73 -0.72 15.23
C ARG A 162 3.95 0.03 14.15
N ASP A 163 4.61 0.98 13.50
CA ASP A 163 4.03 1.73 12.38
C ASP A 163 3.73 0.80 11.19
N GLN A 164 2.46 0.75 10.79
CA GLN A 164 1.98 -0.06 9.67
C GLN A 164 1.75 0.77 8.39
N THR A 165 1.97 2.09 8.43
CA THR A 165 1.79 2.99 7.29
C THR A 165 2.81 2.88 6.14
N PRO A 166 4.07 2.40 6.32
CA PRO A 166 5.10 2.54 5.29
C PRO A 166 4.77 1.91 3.93
N LEU A 167 4.19 0.71 3.87
CA LEU A 167 3.82 0.07 2.60
C LEU A 167 2.79 0.90 1.84
N PHE A 168 1.75 1.37 2.54
CA PHE A 168 0.66 2.14 1.96
C PHE A 168 1.13 3.53 1.52
N ARG A 169 1.99 4.19 2.32
CA ARG A 169 2.64 5.46 1.94
C ARG A 169 3.45 5.30 0.66
N ARG A 170 4.23 4.20 0.56
CA ARG A 170 5.02 3.89 -0.63
C ARG A 170 4.14 3.60 -1.84
N TYR A 171 3.01 2.91 -1.67
CA TYR A 171 2.02 2.74 -2.73
C TYR A 171 1.49 4.09 -3.23
N LEU A 172 0.97 4.93 -2.34
CA LEU A 172 0.40 6.24 -2.68
C LEU A 172 1.43 7.14 -3.39
N THR A 173 2.70 7.06 -2.98
CA THR A 173 3.80 7.75 -3.66
C THR A 173 4.04 7.18 -5.07
N SER A 174 4.02 5.86 -5.23
CA SER A 174 4.27 5.19 -6.51
C SER A 174 3.24 5.51 -7.59
N ILE A 175 2.00 5.81 -7.18
CA ILE A 175 0.90 6.21 -8.07
C ILE A 175 0.79 7.74 -8.22
N GLY A 176 1.71 8.50 -7.62
CA GLY A 176 1.78 9.96 -7.72
C GLY A 176 0.69 10.71 -6.96
N LEU A 177 0.04 10.06 -6.00
CA LEU A 177 -1.11 10.63 -5.28
C LEU A 177 -0.66 11.43 -4.05
N ILE A 178 0.45 11.02 -3.45
CA ILE A 178 1.19 11.86 -2.51
C ILE A 178 2.59 12.10 -3.05
N THR A 179 3.11 13.29 -2.78
CA THR A 179 4.55 13.46 -2.77
C THR A 179 5.09 12.67 -1.60
N ALA A 180 6.32 12.15 -1.68
CA ALA A 180 6.93 11.52 -0.53
C ALA A 180 7.05 12.56 0.59
N SER A 181 6.10 12.58 1.53
CA SER A 181 6.26 13.21 2.82
C SER A 181 6.97 12.19 3.71
N THR A 182 8.29 12.27 3.64
CA THR A 182 9.21 11.54 4.49
C THR A 182 9.03 12.00 5.94
N GLY A 183 8.58 11.10 6.81
CA GLY A 183 9.41 10.86 7.99
C GLY A 183 10.54 9.93 7.54
N GLY A 184 11.75 10.39 7.26
CA GLY A 184 12.32 11.75 7.25
C GLY A 184 13.30 11.90 6.07
N ASP A 185 13.47 13.10 5.53
CA ASP A 185 14.63 13.68 4.81
C ASP A 185 15.67 12.82 4.02
N ASP A 186 15.42 11.56 3.64
CA ASP A 186 16.52 10.64 3.29
C ASP A 186 16.60 10.20 1.80
N MET A 187 15.69 10.68 0.94
CA MET A 187 15.75 10.38 -0.52
C MET A 187 15.76 11.63 -1.39
N PHE A 188 15.02 12.66 -1.01
CA PHE A 188 14.90 13.90 -1.76
C PHE A 188 15.66 14.99 -1.06
N CYS A 189 16.46 15.73 -1.81
CA CYS A 189 17.36 16.74 -1.30
C CYS A 189 17.36 17.95 -2.23
N ARG A 190 17.75 19.10 -1.71
CA ARG A 190 17.85 20.37 -2.44
C ARG A 190 19.19 21.02 -2.18
N LYS A 191 19.53 22.01 -3.00
CA LYS A 191 20.75 22.80 -2.84
C LYS A 191 20.89 23.30 -1.40
N GLY A 192 22.07 23.04 -0.82
CA GLY A 192 22.38 23.33 0.58
C GLY A 192 22.18 22.18 1.55
N ASP A 193 21.44 21.13 1.17
CA ASP A 193 21.28 19.94 2.00
C ASP A 193 22.59 19.13 2.08
N LYS A 194 22.73 18.36 3.16
CA LYS A 194 23.84 17.44 3.37
C LYS A 194 23.36 16.09 3.88
N GLY A 195 24.01 14.99 3.49
CA GLY A 195 23.78 13.66 4.05
C GLY A 195 23.65 12.54 3.02
N PRO A 196 23.26 11.33 3.47
CA PRO A 196 23.20 10.12 2.64
C PRO A 196 22.32 10.25 1.39
N ALA A 197 21.20 10.98 1.49
CA ALA A 197 20.32 11.28 0.35
C ALA A 197 21.05 12.00 -0.79
N VAL A 198 21.88 12.98 -0.44
CA VAL A 198 22.67 13.76 -1.40
C VAL A 198 23.77 12.90 -2.00
N GLU A 199 24.43 12.08 -1.18
CA GLU A 199 25.47 11.16 -1.64
C GLU A 199 24.89 10.15 -2.65
N ALA A 200 23.71 9.61 -2.38
CA ALA A 200 22.99 8.71 -3.27
C ALA A 200 22.63 9.39 -4.61
N LEU A 201 22.15 10.64 -4.56
CA LEU A 201 21.90 11.43 -5.76
C LEU A 201 23.18 11.66 -6.57
N GLN A 202 24.27 12.07 -5.91
CA GLN A 202 25.56 12.31 -6.56
C GLN A 202 26.06 11.04 -7.25
N ARG A 203 26.02 9.87 -6.57
CA ARG A 203 26.37 8.57 -7.17
C ARG A 203 25.51 8.25 -8.40
N LEU A 204 24.21 8.47 -8.32
CA LEU A 204 23.29 8.24 -9.42
C LEU A 204 23.55 9.15 -10.63
N LEU A 205 23.80 10.44 -10.38
CA LEU A 205 24.15 11.40 -11.44
C LEU A 205 25.47 11.01 -12.11
N ALA A 206 26.49 10.66 -11.32
CA ALA A 206 27.77 10.19 -11.83
C ALA A 206 27.61 8.92 -12.66
N GLU A 207 26.82 7.95 -12.19
CA GLU A 207 26.48 6.75 -12.95
C GLU A 207 25.83 7.11 -14.28
N LEU A 208 24.90 8.05 -14.31
CA LEU A 208 24.26 8.51 -15.55
C LEU A 208 25.17 9.33 -16.47
N GLY A 209 26.42 9.58 -16.08
CA GLY A 209 27.39 10.37 -16.84
C GLY A 209 27.31 11.88 -16.61
N TYR A 210 26.51 12.32 -15.63
CA TYR A 210 26.42 13.73 -15.23
C TYR A 210 27.27 13.94 -13.97
N SER A 211 28.49 14.49 -14.14
CA SER A 211 29.41 14.68 -13.01
C SER A 211 28.86 15.67 -11.98
N PRO A 212 28.55 15.23 -10.74
CA PRO A 212 28.07 16.10 -9.68
C PRO A 212 29.22 16.82 -8.94
N GLY A 213 30.47 16.68 -9.41
CA GLY A 213 31.66 17.02 -8.64
C GLY A 213 32.05 15.90 -7.68
N LYS A 214 32.49 16.26 -6.47
CA LYS A 214 32.85 15.27 -5.44
C LYS A 214 31.59 14.60 -4.90
N ILE A 215 31.67 13.28 -4.68
CA ILE A 215 30.64 12.52 -3.97
C ILE A 215 30.95 12.63 -2.47
N ASP A 216 30.45 13.68 -1.85
CA ASP A 216 30.71 14.06 -0.45
C ASP A 216 29.44 14.21 0.39
N GLY A 217 28.28 13.98 -0.23
CA GLY A 217 27.00 14.18 0.42
C GLY A 217 26.64 15.64 0.64
N GLU A 218 27.27 16.61 -0.03
CA GLU A 218 26.90 18.03 0.02
C GLU A 218 26.25 18.51 -1.28
N TYR A 219 25.03 19.07 -1.20
CA TYR A 219 24.29 19.49 -2.38
C TYR A 219 24.75 20.88 -2.82
N GLY A 220 25.93 20.92 -3.43
CA GLY A 220 26.53 22.14 -3.98
C GLY A 220 26.10 22.48 -5.41
N PRO A 221 26.64 23.57 -5.97
CA PRO A 221 26.34 24.02 -7.34
C PRO A 221 26.64 22.97 -8.42
N ALA A 222 27.62 22.09 -8.19
CA ALA A 222 27.96 21.02 -9.13
C ALA A 222 26.86 19.94 -9.19
N THR A 223 26.33 19.51 -8.05
CA THR A 223 25.18 18.58 -7.96
C THR A 223 23.93 19.18 -8.63
N GLU A 224 23.66 20.46 -8.40
CA GLU A 224 22.56 21.21 -9.04
C GLU A 224 22.70 21.26 -10.57
N ALA A 225 23.89 21.59 -11.07
CA ALA A 225 24.16 21.66 -12.50
C ALA A 225 24.03 20.28 -13.17
N ALA A 226 24.53 19.23 -12.51
CA ALA A 226 24.41 17.84 -12.98
C ALA A 226 22.95 17.39 -13.06
N LEU A 227 22.14 17.67 -12.03
CA LEU A 227 20.72 17.35 -12.04
C LEU A 227 19.98 18.12 -13.14
N SER A 228 20.28 19.41 -13.30
CA SER A 228 19.71 20.24 -14.37
C SER A 228 20.00 19.67 -15.75
N ALA A 229 21.27 19.27 -15.99
CA ALA A 229 21.71 18.69 -17.25
C ALA A 229 21.01 17.35 -17.54
N ALA A 230 20.91 16.48 -16.54
CA ALA A 230 20.19 15.21 -16.65
C ALA A 230 18.72 15.43 -17.03
N ARG A 231 18.04 16.36 -16.35
CA ARG A 231 16.64 16.67 -16.62
C ARG A 231 16.40 17.26 -18.00
N LYS A 232 17.31 18.13 -18.47
CA LYS A 232 17.29 18.67 -19.85
C LYS A 232 17.42 17.57 -20.89
N ALA A 233 18.40 16.67 -20.71
CA ALA A 233 18.66 15.58 -21.65
C ALA A 233 17.49 14.59 -21.76
N ALA A 234 16.69 14.45 -20.69
CA ALA A 234 15.51 13.59 -20.69
C ALA A 234 14.27 14.21 -21.36
N GLY A 235 14.30 15.50 -21.70
CA GLY A 235 13.16 16.23 -22.30
C GLY A 235 12.10 16.67 -21.29
N ASN A 236 12.45 16.85 -20.01
CA ASN A 236 11.51 17.32 -18.99
C ASN A 236 11.24 18.83 -19.13
N SER A 237 9.97 19.28 -19.04
CA SER A 237 9.58 20.70 -19.11
C SER A 237 10.06 21.51 -17.91
N VAL A 238 10.30 20.86 -16.77
CA VAL A 238 10.93 21.47 -15.59
C VAL A 238 12.38 20.99 -15.54
N THR A 239 13.31 21.90 -15.79
CA THR A 239 14.74 21.58 -15.96
C THR A 239 15.64 22.08 -14.84
N ASP A 240 15.08 22.80 -13.88
CA ASP A 240 15.82 23.30 -12.74
C ASP A 240 16.33 22.15 -11.85
N GLY A 241 17.57 22.25 -11.38
CA GLY A 241 18.24 21.27 -10.53
C GLY A 241 18.35 21.69 -9.08
N SER A 242 17.69 22.79 -8.66
CA SER A 242 17.71 23.28 -7.28
C SER A 242 17.18 22.26 -6.26
N ALA A 243 16.31 21.34 -6.70
CA ALA A 243 15.78 20.25 -5.89
C ALA A 243 15.68 18.93 -6.66
N TYR A 244 16.13 17.86 -6.01
CA TYR A 244 15.84 16.49 -6.39
C TYR A 244 14.47 16.09 -5.85
N THR A 245 13.47 16.19 -6.71
CA THR A 245 12.05 15.93 -6.41
C THR A 245 11.62 14.56 -6.97
N PRO A 246 10.40 14.07 -6.66
CA PRO A 246 9.86 12.86 -7.29
C PRO A 246 9.87 12.90 -8.83
N ALA A 247 9.57 14.07 -9.42
CA ALA A 247 9.64 14.26 -10.87
C ALA A 247 11.08 14.13 -11.40
N ALA A 248 12.05 14.67 -10.67
CA ALA A 248 13.46 14.52 -11.00
C ALA A 248 13.93 13.07 -10.82
N TRP A 249 13.48 12.35 -9.79
CA TRP A 249 13.73 10.92 -9.61
C TRP A 249 13.20 10.10 -10.78
N LEU A 250 11.94 10.30 -11.19
CA LEU A 250 11.36 9.59 -12.33
C LEU A 250 12.16 9.86 -13.63
N THR A 251 12.65 11.09 -13.75
CA THR A 251 13.52 11.48 -14.86
C THR A 251 14.83 10.69 -14.86
N LEU A 252 15.53 10.63 -13.72
CA LEU A 252 16.77 9.86 -13.59
C LEU A 252 16.54 8.35 -13.77
N GLN A 253 15.43 7.80 -13.29
CA GLN A 253 15.04 6.41 -13.53
C GLN A 253 14.82 6.11 -15.01
N THR A 254 14.18 7.03 -15.74
CA THR A 254 14.01 6.90 -17.20
C THR A 254 15.36 6.92 -17.91
N LEU A 255 16.30 7.76 -17.48
CA LEU A 255 17.65 7.80 -18.04
C LEU A 255 18.44 6.52 -17.72
N LEU A 256 18.33 5.98 -16.51
CA LEU A 256 18.94 4.70 -16.15
C LEU A 256 18.38 3.58 -17.04
N ALA A 257 17.06 3.50 -17.14
CA ALA A 257 16.39 2.53 -17.99
C ALA A 257 16.87 2.64 -19.45
N ARG A 258 17.02 3.84 -20.00
CA ARG A 258 17.58 4.06 -21.35
C ARG A 258 19.06 3.66 -21.43
N LYS A 259 19.88 3.99 -20.43
CA LYS A 259 21.31 3.64 -20.37
C LYS A 259 21.52 2.12 -20.40
N TYR A 260 20.65 1.36 -19.73
CA TYR A 260 20.75 -0.10 -19.64
C TYR A 260 19.77 -0.86 -20.56
N ALA A 261 18.90 -0.16 -21.30
CA ALA A 261 18.05 -0.74 -22.33
C ALA A 261 18.93 -1.23 -23.49
N GLY A 262 19.33 -2.51 -23.41
CA GLY A 262 20.25 -3.16 -24.33
C GLY A 262 20.97 -4.36 -23.72
N GLN A 263 21.04 -4.45 -22.39
CA GLN A 263 21.52 -5.65 -21.69
C GLN A 263 20.32 -6.51 -21.26
N ARG A 264 19.77 -7.26 -22.21
CA ARG A 264 18.74 -8.26 -21.92
C ARG A 264 19.44 -9.46 -21.28
N GLY A 265 19.30 -9.64 -19.97
CA GLY A 265 19.56 -10.95 -19.37
C GLY A 265 18.66 -12.01 -20.03
N PRO A 266 19.10 -13.28 -20.14
CA PRO A 266 18.26 -14.32 -20.73
C PRO A 266 16.92 -14.38 -20.00
N ALA A 267 15.84 -14.62 -20.75
CA ALA A 267 14.54 -14.88 -20.14
C ALA A 267 14.68 -16.06 -19.17
N GLY A 268 14.25 -15.88 -17.92
CA GLY A 268 14.14 -17.01 -16.99
C GLY A 268 13.21 -18.06 -17.56
N GLU A 269 13.50 -19.34 -17.30
CA GLU A 269 12.66 -20.43 -17.75
C GLU A 269 11.21 -20.24 -17.30
N ARG A 270 10.26 -20.59 -18.17
CA ARG A 270 8.84 -20.58 -17.83
C ARG A 270 8.63 -21.54 -16.66
N GLY A 271 8.22 -21.02 -15.50
CA GLY A 271 7.92 -21.84 -14.33
C GLY A 271 6.85 -22.91 -14.63
N PRO A 272 6.89 -24.07 -13.94
CA PRO A 272 5.93 -25.13 -14.17
C PRO A 272 4.50 -24.66 -13.85
N ALA A 273 3.52 -25.25 -14.53
CA ALA A 273 2.11 -25.05 -14.19
C ALA A 273 1.88 -25.47 -12.73
N GLY A 274 1.26 -24.60 -11.93
CA GLY A 274 0.94 -24.91 -10.53
C GLY A 274 -0.04 -26.09 -10.45
N PRO A 275 0.06 -26.96 -9.42
CA PRO A 275 -0.88 -28.05 -9.23
C PRO A 275 -2.30 -27.50 -9.02
N GLN A 276 -3.29 -28.18 -9.58
CA GLN A 276 -4.70 -27.86 -9.37
C GLN A 276 -5.03 -28.03 -7.87
N GLY A 277 -5.43 -26.94 -7.21
CA GLY A 277 -5.75 -26.94 -5.78
C GLY A 277 -6.99 -27.80 -5.46
N SER A 278 -6.99 -28.41 -4.27
CA SER A 278 -8.16 -29.11 -3.73
C SER A 278 -9.31 -28.11 -3.49
N LYS A 279 -10.53 -28.53 -3.80
CA LYS A 279 -11.76 -27.76 -3.55
C LYS A 279 -11.88 -27.47 -2.05
N GLY A 280 -11.84 -26.19 -1.66
CA GLY A 280 -11.99 -25.78 -0.27
C GLY A 280 -13.42 -25.99 0.24
N ASP A 281 -13.56 -26.19 1.55
CA ASP A 281 -14.85 -26.21 2.22
C ASP A 281 -15.55 -24.85 2.06
N PRO A 282 -16.90 -24.81 1.93
CA PRO A 282 -17.64 -23.55 1.86
C PRO A 282 -17.40 -22.73 3.12
N GLY A 283 -16.83 -21.53 2.97
CA GLY A 283 -16.82 -20.52 4.03
C GLY A 283 -18.26 -20.18 4.43
N GLN A 284 -18.50 -19.96 5.73
CA GLN A 284 -19.80 -19.47 6.18
C GLN A 284 -20.12 -18.14 5.49
N PRO A 285 -21.34 -17.94 4.97
CA PRO A 285 -21.72 -16.73 4.28
C PRO A 285 -21.66 -15.55 5.25
N ASN A 286 -20.77 -14.59 4.97
CA ASN A 286 -20.75 -13.30 5.64
C ASN A 286 -21.81 -12.41 4.95
N PRO A 287 -22.86 -11.94 5.64
CA PRO A 287 -24.01 -11.27 5.02
C PRO A 287 -23.80 -9.78 4.73
N ILE A 288 -22.58 -9.25 4.85
CA ILE A 288 -22.34 -7.80 4.72
C ILE A 288 -22.19 -7.42 3.24
N ASP A 289 -23.29 -6.91 2.68
CA ASP A 289 -23.28 -6.16 1.42
C ASP A 289 -22.91 -4.70 1.72
N TYR A 290 -21.63 -4.38 1.58
CA TYR A 290 -21.09 -3.04 1.83
C TYR A 290 -21.72 -1.97 0.92
N ARG A 291 -22.27 -2.34 -0.25
CA ARG A 291 -23.03 -1.40 -1.11
C ARG A 291 -24.38 -1.05 -0.50
N GLN A 292 -25.01 -2.00 0.18
CA GLN A 292 -26.28 -1.77 0.87
C GLN A 292 -26.08 -0.87 2.10
N LEU A 293 -24.97 -1.02 2.82
CA LEU A 293 -24.59 -0.12 3.92
C LEU A 293 -24.22 1.29 3.44
N ALA A 294 -23.49 1.41 2.33
CA ALA A 294 -23.18 2.71 1.72
C ALA A 294 -24.45 3.45 1.27
N ARG A 295 -25.41 2.73 0.65
CA ARG A 295 -26.71 3.30 0.26
C ARG A 295 -27.57 3.72 1.45
N ALA A 296 -27.66 2.87 2.47
CA ALA A 296 -28.43 3.21 3.68
C ALA A 296 -27.88 4.45 4.41
N ALA A 297 -26.56 4.69 4.37
CA ALA A 297 -25.95 5.89 4.95
C ALA A 297 -26.24 7.16 4.13
N VAL A 298 -26.29 7.05 2.80
CA VAL A 298 -26.68 8.15 1.89
C VAL A 298 -28.15 8.54 2.08
N ASP A 299 -29.03 7.55 2.21
CA ASP A 299 -30.47 7.76 2.41
C ASP A 299 -30.75 8.43 3.78
N LEU A 300 -30.07 8.00 4.84
CA LEU A 300 -30.19 8.63 6.17
C LEU A 300 -29.72 10.09 6.19
N ALA A 301 -28.65 10.40 5.46
CA ALA A 301 -28.12 11.76 5.38
C ALA A 301 -29.04 12.69 4.55
N ALA A 302 -29.78 12.15 3.59
CA ALA A 302 -30.78 12.89 2.82
C ALA A 302 -32.04 13.19 3.66
N GLU A 303 -32.52 12.24 4.46
CA GLU A 303 -33.67 12.42 5.37
C GLU A 303 -33.38 13.45 6.47
N GLN A 304 -32.17 13.45 7.05
CA GLN A 304 -31.77 14.43 8.07
C GLN A 304 -31.61 15.86 7.53
N ARG A 305 -31.32 16.02 6.23
CA ARG A 305 -31.28 17.35 5.57
C ARG A 305 -32.67 17.87 5.23
N ALA A 306 -33.62 16.98 4.93
CA ALA A 306 -35.02 17.35 4.65
C ALA A 306 -35.79 17.74 5.92
N GLY A 307 -35.48 17.15 7.08
CA GLY A 307 -36.13 17.46 8.36
C GLY A 307 -35.70 18.78 9.02
N ASN A 308 -34.65 19.43 8.52
CA ASN A 308 -34.10 20.67 9.10
C ASN A 308 -34.49 21.95 8.32
N GLN A 309 -35.44 21.84 7.39
CA GLN A 309 -36.03 22.95 6.63
C GLN A 309 -37.56 23.07 6.83
N GLY A 310 -38.11 22.42 7.86
CA GLY A 310 -39.52 22.48 8.26
C GLY A 310 -39.74 23.29 9.53
#